data_AF-A0A822ASS4-F1
#
_entry.id   AF-A0A822ASS4-F1
#
_cell.length_a   1.000
_cell.length_b   1.000
_cell.length_c   1.000
_cell.angle_alpha   90.00
_cell.angle_beta   90.00
_cell.angle_gamma   90.00
#
_symmetry.space_group_name_H-M   'P 1'
#
loop_
_entity.id
_entity.type
_entity.pdbx_description
1 polymer ?
#
loop_
_entity_poly.entity_id
_entity_poly.type
_entity_poly.pdbx_seq_one_letter_code
_entity_poly.pdbx_strand_id
1 'polypeptide(L)'
;QAKVDAVADTINDLLLKFIPVHFERDETKKQEVTKKFTMEELPKHLQNLEVLAKLYGNGGSFFVGNHLTWVDLFFHEMGHNMLQLDANCLDNYPLLKQIRTEVEKQPTVAEYLKNRPQIQS
;
A
#
# COMPACT_ATOMS: atom_id res chain seq x y z
N GLN A 1 -16.84 -5.93 -8.87
CA GLN A 1 -17.04 -4.57 -8.38
C GLN A 1 -16.98 -4.51 -6.84
N ALA A 2 -17.99 -4.98 -6.09
CA ALA A 2 -18.01 -4.85 -4.62
C ALA A 2 -16.73 -5.27 -3.85
N LYS A 3 -16.02 -6.34 -4.27
CA LYS A 3 -14.74 -6.75 -3.65
C LYS A 3 -13.60 -5.75 -3.90
N VAL A 4 -13.54 -5.20 -5.11
CA VAL A 4 -12.58 -4.17 -5.49
C VAL A 4 -12.86 -2.90 -4.70
N ASP A 5 -14.14 -2.51 -4.60
CA ASP A 5 -14.55 -1.33 -3.84
C ASP A 5 -14.19 -1.47 -2.35
N ALA A 6 -14.41 -2.64 -1.73
CA ALA A 6 -14.02 -2.87 -0.33
C ALA A 6 -12.50 -2.77 -0.08
N VAL A 7 -11.68 -3.23 -1.03
CA VAL A 7 -10.22 -3.07 -0.96
C VAL A 7 -9.84 -1.61 -1.13
N ALA A 8 -10.44 -0.93 -2.10
CA ALA A 8 -10.22 0.49 -2.34
C ALA A 8 -10.53 1.35 -1.11
N ASP A 9 -11.67 1.12 -0.47
CA ASP A 9 -12.09 1.85 0.74
C ASP A 9 -11.08 1.63 1.88
N THR A 10 -10.57 0.40 2.03
CA THR A 10 -9.56 0.09 3.05
C THR A 10 -8.21 0.78 2.76
N ILE A 11 -7.80 0.85 1.50
CA ILE A 11 -6.59 1.61 1.10
C ILE A 11 -6.82 3.12 1.30
N ASN A 12 -8.01 3.61 1.01
CA ASN A 12 -8.36 5.02 1.19
C ASN A 12 -8.36 5.42 2.67
N ASP A 13 -8.89 4.58 3.55
CA ASP A 13 -8.81 4.81 5.01
C ASP A 13 -7.35 4.92 5.48
N LEU A 14 -6.48 4.05 4.98
CA LEU A 14 -5.04 4.10 5.25
C LEU A 14 -4.40 5.40 4.69
N LEU A 15 -4.74 5.80 3.47
CA LEU A 15 -4.28 7.05 2.87
C LEU A 15 -4.68 8.27 3.72
N LEU A 16 -5.93 8.31 4.21
CA LEU A 16 -6.41 9.39 5.06
C LEU A 16 -5.63 9.49 6.39
N LYS A 17 -5.12 8.37 6.92
CA LYS A 17 -4.22 8.36 8.08
C LYS A 17 -2.80 8.79 7.75
N PHE A 18 -2.35 8.54 6.52
CA PHE A 18 -1.01 8.90 6.06
C PHE A 18 -0.88 10.38 5.67
N ILE A 19 -1.92 11.01 5.13
CA ILE A 19 -1.90 12.41 4.70
C ILE A 19 -1.32 13.37 5.77
N PRO A 20 -1.75 13.33 7.05
CA PRO A 20 -1.16 14.18 8.08
C PRO A 20 0.34 13.95 8.29
N VAL A 21 0.80 12.70 8.16
CA VAL A 21 2.23 12.35 8.29
C VAL A 21 3.05 12.97 7.15
N HIS A 22 2.51 12.90 5.94
CA HIS A 22 3.18 13.40 4.75
C HIS A 22 3.33 14.92 4.76
N PHE A 23 2.27 15.64 5.13
CA PHE A 23 2.21 17.10 5.02
C PHE A 23 2.61 17.87 6.31
N GLU A 24 2.87 17.19 7.43
CA GLU A 24 3.34 17.86 8.64
C GLU A 24 4.74 18.48 8.42
N ARG A 25 4.87 19.75 8.81
CA ARG A 25 6.07 20.58 8.60
C ARG A 25 6.82 20.86 9.89
N ASP A 26 6.14 20.82 11.03
CA ASP A 26 6.80 20.94 12.33
C ASP A 26 7.53 19.63 12.64
N GLU A 27 8.86 19.68 12.80
CA GLU A 27 9.67 18.48 12.98
C GLU A 27 9.29 17.66 14.21
N THR A 28 8.92 18.32 15.30
CA THR A 28 8.57 17.64 16.56
C THR A 28 7.24 16.92 16.40
N LYS A 29 6.23 17.61 15.86
CA LYS A 29 4.92 17.00 15.55
C LYS A 29 5.06 15.92 14.50
N LYS A 30 5.90 16.10 13.48
CA LYS A 30 6.13 15.13 12.41
C LYS A 30 6.62 13.80 12.98
N GLN A 31 7.57 13.84 13.91
CA GLN A 31 8.05 12.64 14.59
C GLN A 31 6.94 11.95 15.39
N GLU A 32 6.12 12.72 16.12
CA GLU A 32 5.00 12.18 16.90
C GLU A 32 3.94 11.51 16.02
N VAL A 33 3.47 12.21 14.97
CA VAL A 33 2.44 11.67 14.07
C VAL A 33 2.96 10.51 13.24
N THR A 34 4.23 10.55 12.81
CA THR A 34 4.87 9.42 12.11
C THR A 34 4.90 8.20 13.02
N LYS A 35 5.36 8.36 14.26
CA LYS A 35 5.43 7.26 15.23
C LYS A 35 4.06 6.65 15.51
N LYS A 36 3.05 7.49 15.73
CA LYS A 36 1.67 7.01 15.92
C LYS A 36 1.17 6.23 14.70
N PHE A 37 1.39 6.77 13.50
CA PHE A 37 1.01 6.11 12.27
C PHE A 37 1.70 4.75 12.11
N THR A 38 3.03 4.69 12.26
CA THR A 38 3.79 3.45 12.03
C THR A 38 3.53 2.39 13.10
N MET A 39 3.27 2.78 14.35
CA MET A 39 3.06 1.83 15.45
C MET A 39 1.62 1.34 15.58
N GLU A 40 0.63 2.15 15.18
CA GLU A 40 -0.80 1.85 15.42
C GLU A 40 -1.59 1.67 14.13
N GLU A 41 -1.62 2.71 13.29
CA GLU A 41 -2.52 2.75 12.13
C GLU A 41 -2.01 1.83 11.02
N LEU A 42 -0.72 1.89 10.70
CA LEU A 42 -0.13 1.13 9.60
C LEU A 42 -0.29 -0.39 9.78
N PRO A 43 0.12 -1.01 10.91
CA PRO A 43 -0.02 -2.46 11.09
C PRO A 43 -1.48 -2.93 11.05
N LYS A 44 -2.39 -2.12 11.60
CA LYS A 44 -3.84 -2.40 11.58
C LYS A 44 -4.39 -2.47 10.15
N HIS A 45 -4.08 -1.48 9.31
CA HIS A 45 -4.59 -1.46 7.94
C HIS A 45 -3.92 -2.50 7.05
N LEU A 46 -2.61 -2.74 7.22
CA LEU A 46 -1.91 -3.82 6.51
C LEU A 46 -2.50 -5.19 6.87
N GLN A 47 -2.83 -5.42 8.15
CA GLN A 47 -3.52 -6.64 8.57
C GLN A 47 -4.89 -6.79 7.91
N ASN A 48 -5.66 -5.71 7.82
CA ASN A 48 -6.96 -5.73 7.14
C ASN A 48 -6.81 -6.02 5.64
N LEU A 49 -5.84 -5.39 4.97
CA LEU A 49 -5.57 -5.61 3.56
C LEU A 49 -5.09 -7.05 3.28
N GLU A 50 -4.23 -7.61 4.13
CA GLU A 50 -3.79 -9.02 4.04
C GLU A 50 -5.00 -9.97 4.17
N VAL A 51 -5.94 -9.69 5.07
CA VAL A 51 -7.19 -10.45 5.21
C VAL A 51 -8.05 -10.36 3.95
N LEU A 52 -8.21 -9.16 3.37
CA LEU A 52 -8.97 -8.98 2.13
C LEU A 52 -8.29 -9.67 0.94
N ALA A 53 -6.96 -9.57 0.81
CA ALA A 53 -6.21 -10.29 -0.21
C ALA A 53 -6.42 -11.81 -0.11
N LYS A 54 -6.40 -12.36 1.12
CA LYS A 54 -6.69 -13.78 1.35
C LYS A 54 -8.13 -14.15 0.97
N LEU A 55 -9.10 -13.30 1.35
CA LEU A 55 -10.52 -13.56 1.15
C LEU A 55 -10.97 -13.42 -0.32
N TYR A 56 -10.42 -12.44 -1.03
CA TYR A 56 -10.87 -12.06 -2.37
C TYR A 56 -9.93 -12.52 -3.48
N GLY A 57 -8.66 -12.81 -3.16
CA GLY A 57 -7.67 -13.32 -4.10
C GLY A 57 -8.05 -14.70 -4.66
N ASN A 58 -8.82 -15.51 -3.93
CA ASN A 58 -9.26 -16.84 -4.36
C ASN A 58 -8.10 -17.74 -4.84
N GLY A 59 -6.96 -17.69 -4.15
CA GLY A 59 -5.73 -18.40 -4.53
C GLY A 59 -4.93 -17.75 -5.66
N GLY A 60 -5.35 -16.56 -6.09
CA GLY A 60 -4.67 -15.79 -7.12
C GLY A 60 -3.59 -14.84 -6.63
N SER A 61 -3.09 -14.05 -7.57
CA SER A 61 -1.89 -13.24 -7.37
C SER A 61 -2.13 -11.77 -7.04
N PHE A 62 -3.39 -11.33 -7.10
CA PHE A 62 -3.83 -9.95 -6.87
C PHE A 62 -4.86 -9.90 -5.75
N PHE A 63 -5.28 -8.70 -5.33
CA PHE A 63 -6.32 -8.56 -4.31
C PHE A 63 -7.62 -9.27 -4.67
N VAL A 64 -7.98 -9.32 -5.96
CA VAL A 64 -9.22 -9.92 -6.44
C VAL A 64 -8.94 -10.87 -7.61
N GLY A 65 -8.87 -12.16 -7.32
CA GLY A 65 -8.61 -13.19 -8.32
C GLY A 65 -7.19 -13.13 -8.91
N ASN A 66 -7.10 -13.44 -10.20
CA ASN A 66 -5.83 -13.62 -10.94
C ASN A 66 -5.46 -12.48 -11.87
N HIS A 67 -6.27 -11.42 -11.93
CA HIS A 67 -6.06 -10.33 -12.87
C HIS A 67 -5.71 -9.04 -12.13
N LEU A 68 -4.77 -8.30 -12.69
CA LEU A 68 -4.44 -6.96 -12.23
C LEU A 68 -5.69 -6.08 -12.28
N THR A 69 -5.94 -5.37 -11.19
CA THR A 69 -6.97 -4.34 -11.11
C THR A 69 -6.36 -3.03 -10.63
N TRP A 70 -7.13 -1.96 -10.70
CA TRP A 70 -6.66 -0.64 -10.29
C TRP A 70 -6.34 -0.56 -8.78
N VAL A 71 -6.93 -1.41 -7.93
CA VAL A 71 -6.62 -1.42 -6.49
C VAL A 71 -5.24 -2.00 -6.18
N ASP A 72 -4.73 -2.90 -7.02
CA ASP A 72 -3.37 -3.42 -6.89
C ASP A 72 -2.35 -2.30 -7.18
N LEU A 73 -2.63 -1.47 -8.20
CA LEU A 73 -1.83 -0.28 -8.52
C LEU A 73 -1.93 0.79 -7.42
N PHE A 74 -3.13 1.02 -6.89
CA PHE A 74 -3.35 1.96 -5.79
C PHE A 74 -2.57 1.53 -4.54
N PHE A 75 -2.64 0.24 -4.19
CA PHE A 75 -1.86 -0.30 -3.09
C PHE A 75 -0.36 -0.26 -3.35
N HIS A 76 0.10 -0.49 -4.59
CA HIS A 76 1.52 -0.40 -4.94
C HIS A 76 2.08 0.99 -4.66
N GLU A 77 1.37 2.04 -5.10
CA GLU A 77 1.76 3.43 -4.87
C GLU A 77 1.70 3.82 -3.39
N MET A 78 0.65 3.39 -2.67
CA MET A 78 0.59 3.57 -1.23
C MET A 78 1.77 2.84 -0.53
N GLY A 79 2.09 1.63 -1.00
CA GLY A 79 3.23 0.83 -0.56
C GLY A 79 4.57 1.53 -0.67
N HIS A 80 4.78 2.26 -1.77
CA HIS A 80 6.00 3.05 -1.95
C HIS A 80 6.20 4.06 -0.82
N ASN A 81 5.16 4.79 -0.45
CA ASN A 81 5.20 5.78 0.63
C ASN A 81 5.44 5.14 2.01
N MET A 82 4.76 4.03 2.31
CA MET A 82 4.90 3.33 3.59
C MET A 82 6.30 2.75 3.78
N LEU A 83 6.90 2.21 2.72
CA LEU A 83 8.25 1.65 2.76
C LEU A 83 9.35 2.70 2.96
N GLN A 84 9.09 3.98 2.65
CA GLN A 84 9.98 5.08 3.02
C GLN A 84 9.95 5.37 4.54
N LEU A 85 8.82 5.11 5.20
CA LEU A 85 8.68 5.28 6.66
C LEU A 85 9.23 4.08 7.44
N ASP A 86 8.92 2.87 6.98
CA ASP A 86 9.39 1.62 7.55
C ASP A 86 9.60 0.59 6.43
N ALA A 87 10.87 0.34 6.11
CA ALA A 87 11.27 -0.59 5.05
C ALA A 87 10.81 -2.02 5.30
N ASN A 88 10.50 -2.39 6.55
CA ASN A 88 10.12 -3.73 6.96
C ASN A 88 8.61 -3.87 7.22
N CYS A 89 7.81 -2.82 7.00
CA CYS A 89 6.39 -2.83 7.36
C CYS A 89 5.59 -3.95 6.67
N LEU A 90 6.07 -4.49 5.54
CA LEU A 90 5.41 -5.58 4.81
C LEU A 90 5.90 -6.98 5.20
N ASP A 91 6.86 -7.12 6.13
CA ASP A 91 7.52 -8.40 6.37
C ASP A 91 6.58 -9.51 6.83
N ASN A 92 5.58 -9.15 7.62
CA ASN A 92 4.57 -10.07 8.15
C ASN A 92 3.35 -10.25 7.22
N TYR A 93 3.35 -9.63 6.04
CA TYR A 93 2.20 -9.59 5.12
C TYR A 93 2.60 -10.16 3.75
N PRO A 94 2.77 -11.50 3.64
CA PRO A 94 3.29 -12.14 2.44
C PRO A 94 2.41 -11.94 1.21
N LEU A 95 1.08 -11.92 1.33
CA LEU A 95 0.21 -11.67 0.17
C LEU A 95 0.36 -10.23 -0.32
N LEU A 96 0.47 -9.26 0.57
CA LEU A 96 0.74 -7.87 0.18
C LEU A 96 2.10 -7.72 -0.53
N LYS A 97 3.14 -8.41 -0.05
CA LYS A 97 4.45 -8.46 -0.75
C LYS A 97 4.33 -9.06 -2.15
N GLN A 98 3.59 -10.16 -2.26
CA GLN A 98 3.34 -10.81 -3.54
C GLN A 98 2.61 -9.86 -4.50
N ILE A 99 1.50 -9.24 -4.08
CA ILE A 99 0.72 -8.31 -4.91
C ILE A 99 1.61 -7.20 -5.47
N ARG A 100 2.43 -6.56 -4.62
CA ARG A 100 3.38 -5.52 -5.10
C ARG A 100 4.36 -6.07 -6.13
N THR A 101 4.92 -7.24 -5.87
CA THR A 101 5.85 -7.91 -6.79
C THR A 101 5.20 -8.21 -8.13
N GLU A 102 3.95 -8.67 -8.14
CA GLU A 102 3.21 -9.01 -9.36
C GLU A 102 2.77 -7.78 -10.16
N VAL A 103 2.51 -6.66 -9.47
CA VAL A 103 2.33 -5.34 -10.10
C VAL A 103 3.61 -4.88 -10.79
N GLU A 104 4.75 -4.96 -10.09
CA GLU A 104 6.06 -4.53 -10.62
C GLU A 104 6.54 -5.38 -11.80
N LYS A 105 6.09 -6.64 -11.90
CA LYS A 105 6.36 -7.53 -13.05
C LYS A 105 5.56 -7.19 -14.29
N GLN A 106 4.50 -6.39 -14.20
CA GLN A 106 3.71 -6.03 -15.39
C GLN A 106 4.56 -5.19 -16.34
N PRO A 107 4.70 -5.58 -17.63
CA PRO A 107 5.64 -4.91 -18.54
C PRO A 107 5.47 -3.39 -18.62
N THR A 108 4.22 -2.92 -18.67
CA THR A 108 3.88 -1.49 -18.74
C THR A 108 4.21 -0.75 -17.45
N VAL A 109 3.99 -1.39 -16.28
CA VAL A 109 4.36 -0.82 -14.97
C VAL A 109 5.87 -0.79 -14.82
N ALA A 110 6.57 -1.89 -15.16
CA ALA A 110 8.03 -1.97 -15.11
C ALA A 110 8.70 -0.90 -15.98
N GLU A 111 8.18 -0.67 -17.20
CA GLU A 111 8.65 0.39 -18.09
C GLU A 111 8.40 1.79 -17.50
N TYR A 112 7.21 2.03 -16.96
CA TYR A 112 6.90 3.28 -16.29
C TYR A 112 7.82 3.54 -15.09
N LEU A 113 8.03 2.55 -14.22
CA LEU A 113 8.88 2.69 -13.03
C LEU A 113 10.35 3.01 -13.39
N LYS A 114 10.85 2.53 -14.53
CA LYS A 114 12.20 2.87 -15.03
C LYS A 114 12.32 4.32 -15.51
N ASN A 115 11.23 4.85 -16.08
CA ASN A 115 11.23 6.15 -16.75
C ASN A 115 10.56 7.26 -15.93
N ARG A 116 9.89 6.92 -14.82
CA ARG A 116 9.11 7.90 -14.04
C ARG A 116 10.02 8.97 -13.44
N PRO A 117 9.60 10.26 -13.45
CA PRO A 117 10.33 11.31 -12.76
C PRO A 117 10.44 10.97 -11.26
N GLN A 118 11.65 11.08 -10.72
CA GLN A 118 11.86 11.00 -9.28
C GLN A 118 11.54 12.37 -8.70
N ILE A 119 10.29 12.57 -8.29
CA ILE A 119 9.87 13.77 -7.57
C ILE A 119 10.09 13.47 -6.09
N GLN A 120 11.06 14.13 -5.46
CA GLN A 120 11.15 14.17 -4.00
C GLN A 120 9.93 14.93 -3.47
N SER A 121 9.05 14.22 -2.76
CA SER A 121 7.94 14.78 -2.00
C SER A 121 8.34 15.13 -0.57
#